data_AF-A0A534FY77-F1
#
_entry.id   AF-A0A534FY77-F1
#
_cell.length_a   1.000
_cell.length_b   1.000
_cell.length_c   1.000
_cell.angle_alpha   90.00
_cell.angle_beta   90.00
_cell.angle_gamma   90.00
#
_symmetry.space_group_name_H-M   'P 1'
#
loop_
_entity.id
_entity.type
_entity.pdbx_description
1 polymer ?
#
loop_
_entity_poly.entity_id
_entity_poly.type
_entity_poly.pdbx_seq_one_letter_code
_entity_poly.pdbx_strand_id
1 'polypeptide(L)'
;MKEPRYTEIATFMRAPLAATLENVDIGLIGVPTDLGVTNRPGARHGPREIRNSSSLMRGFNLGLGVNPYELCRIADLGDVRLSHRYDLEKQVEEIEAFYRKVKAAGILPVSAGGDHSITYPIFRAIASPSAPVGMVHIDAHTDTWGEFFGSKFTHGAPFRLAVEARVLDPRRTIQIGIRGGQNFMDGIEFSRSHGMRVVFIEEFAELGVERVIEEARRVVGDGPTYISFDVDGLDPVYAPGTGTPEVGGIT
;
A
#
# COMPACT_ATOMS: atom_id res chain seq x y z
N MET A 1 -6.76 13.91 24.78
CA MET A 1 -6.53 15.08 23.91
C MET A 1 -7.57 16.13 24.25
N LYS A 2 -7.17 17.29 24.80
CA LYS A 2 -8.09 18.38 25.21
C LYS A 2 -8.21 19.50 24.16
N GLU A 3 -7.28 19.58 23.22
CA GLU A 3 -7.28 20.63 22.20
C GLU A 3 -8.15 20.28 20.97
N PRO A 4 -8.78 21.26 20.32
CA PRO A 4 -9.55 21.05 19.09
C PRO A 4 -8.75 20.35 18.00
N ARG A 5 -9.45 19.71 17.05
CA ARG A 5 -8.81 18.88 16.00
C ARG A 5 -8.05 19.69 14.95
N TYR A 6 -8.42 20.95 14.76
CA TYR A 6 -7.83 21.87 13.79
C TYR A 6 -6.61 22.63 14.35
N THR A 7 -6.14 22.33 15.56
CA THR A 7 -4.95 22.96 16.18
C THR A 7 -3.79 21.97 16.29
N GLU A 8 -2.60 22.50 16.58
CA GLU A 8 -1.32 21.78 16.67
C GLU A 8 -0.77 21.28 15.33
N ILE A 9 0.43 20.71 15.37
CA ILE A 9 1.12 20.13 14.21
C ILE A 9 0.34 18.89 13.73
N ALA A 10 0.06 18.84 12.43
CA ALA A 10 -0.62 17.71 11.80
C ALA A 10 0.33 16.52 11.56
N THR A 11 0.41 15.59 12.50
CA THR A 11 0.96 14.24 12.34
C THR A 11 -0.14 13.23 11.98
N PHE A 12 0.22 12.04 11.51
CA PHE A 12 -0.75 10.98 11.25
C PHE A 12 -1.54 10.66 12.51
N MET A 13 -2.87 10.76 12.42
CA MET A 13 -3.82 10.51 13.50
C MET A 13 -3.60 11.39 14.75
N ARG A 14 -2.83 12.49 14.63
CA ARG A 14 -2.28 13.25 15.77
C ARG A 14 -1.46 12.38 16.74
N ALA A 15 -0.84 11.31 16.24
CA ALA A 15 0.09 10.48 16.99
C ALA A 15 1.38 11.27 17.31
N PRO A 16 2.13 10.91 18.37
CA PRO A 16 3.41 11.54 18.67
C PRO A 16 4.37 11.41 17.48
N LEU A 17 5.06 12.49 17.13
CA LEU A 17 6.16 12.45 16.18
C LEU A 17 7.37 11.79 16.86
N ALA A 18 7.86 10.69 16.30
CA ALA A 18 8.98 9.97 16.86
C ALA A 18 10.31 10.72 16.66
N ALA A 19 11.08 10.88 17.73
CA ALA A 19 12.45 11.39 17.66
C ALA A 19 13.47 10.27 17.36
N THR A 20 13.16 9.04 17.76
CA THR A 20 13.98 7.84 17.56
C THR A 20 13.08 6.66 17.16
N LEU A 21 13.68 5.55 16.72
CA LEU A 21 12.96 4.30 16.45
C LEU A 21 12.77 3.44 17.72
N GLU A 22 13.19 3.93 18.88
CA GLU A 22 13.08 3.19 20.13
C GLU A 22 11.66 3.25 20.67
N ASN A 23 11.21 2.14 21.27
CA ASN A 23 9.90 2.04 21.90
C ASN A 23 8.71 2.34 20.97
N VAL A 24 8.82 1.99 19.69
CA VAL A 24 7.73 2.02 18.72
C VAL A 24 7.40 0.59 18.31
N ASP A 25 6.13 0.22 18.34
CA ASP A 25 5.64 -1.08 17.85
C ASP A 25 5.08 -0.93 16.42
N ILE A 26 4.35 0.17 16.15
CA ILE A 26 3.78 0.49 14.85
C ILE A 26 4.21 1.90 14.42
N GLY A 27 4.83 1.98 13.24
CA GLY A 27 5.29 3.24 12.65
C GLY A 27 4.39 3.71 11.52
N LEU A 28 3.80 4.91 11.66
CA LEU A 28 3.05 5.57 10.59
C LEU A 28 4.04 6.34 9.71
N ILE A 29 4.14 6.00 8.43
CA ILE A 29 5.22 6.46 7.55
C ILE A 29 4.64 7.05 6.26
N GLY A 30 5.09 8.25 5.88
CA GLY A 30 4.79 8.80 4.56
C GLY A 30 5.87 8.46 3.52
N VAL A 31 5.47 8.16 2.28
CA VAL A 31 6.40 7.95 1.16
C VAL A 31 6.04 8.90 0.00
N PRO A 32 6.46 10.17 0.05
CA PRO A 32 5.92 11.23 -0.82
C PRO A 32 6.60 11.27 -2.20
N THR A 33 6.34 10.28 -3.04
CA THR A 33 6.81 10.25 -4.43
C THR A 33 5.77 9.71 -5.40
N ASP A 34 5.80 10.21 -6.63
CA ASP A 34 4.96 9.76 -7.73
C ASP A 34 5.76 9.62 -9.04
N LEU A 35 7.09 9.37 -8.93
CA LEU A 35 7.96 9.21 -10.10
C LEU A 35 7.66 7.96 -10.93
N GLY A 36 6.96 6.98 -10.36
CA GLY A 36 6.52 5.77 -11.05
C GLY A 36 5.21 5.94 -11.84
N VAL A 37 4.52 7.09 -11.70
CA VAL A 37 3.25 7.37 -12.40
C VAL A 37 3.47 7.53 -13.90
N THR A 38 2.58 6.92 -14.68
CA THR A 38 2.59 7.00 -16.15
C THR A 38 1.60 8.00 -16.75
N ASN A 39 0.62 8.48 -15.97
CA ASN A 39 -0.47 9.34 -16.45
C ASN A 39 -0.62 10.64 -15.64
N ARG A 40 -1.40 10.63 -14.55
CA ARG A 40 -1.73 11.84 -13.76
C ARG A 40 -0.91 11.89 -12.46
N PRO A 41 0.09 12.78 -12.34
CA PRO A 41 0.90 12.90 -11.12
C PRO A 41 0.11 13.62 -10.01
N GLY A 42 0.69 13.66 -8.81
CA GLY A 42 0.15 14.36 -7.65
C GLY A 42 0.22 13.56 -6.36
N ALA A 43 0.37 12.24 -6.44
CA ALA A 43 0.38 11.35 -5.28
C ALA A 43 1.54 11.66 -4.30
N ARG A 44 2.62 12.34 -4.74
CA ARG A 44 3.67 12.87 -3.84
C ARG A 44 3.13 13.77 -2.71
N HIS A 45 1.94 14.36 -2.87
CA HIS A 45 1.28 15.20 -1.87
C HIS A 45 0.36 14.41 -0.92
N GLY A 46 0.03 13.16 -1.25
CA GLY A 46 -0.88 12.29 -0.51
C GLY A 46 -0.56 12.17 0.98
N PRO A 47 0.68 11.85 1.39
CA PRO A 47 1.00 11.66 2.79
C PRO A 47 0.74 12.90 3.65
N ARG A 48 0.90 14.10 3.08
CA ARG A 48 0.63 15.36 3.78
C ARG A 48 -0.86 15.58 4.01
N GLU A 49 -1.68 15.36 2.98
CA GLU A 49 -3.12 15.57 3.10
C GLU A 49 -3.81 14.46 3.91
N ILE A 50 -3.26 13.25 3.91
CA ILE A 50 -3.72 12.19 4.83
C ILE A 50 -3.41 12.60 6.27
N ARG A 51 -2.22 13.14 6.59
CA ARG A 51 -1.95 13.68 7.95
C ARG A 51 -2.95 14.75 8.35
N ASN A 52 -3.18 15.74 7.48
CA ASN A 52 -4.14 16.82 7.71
C ASN A 52 -5.55 16.28 8.02
N SER A 53 -6.06 15.41 7.14
CA SER A 53 -7.41 14.84 7.24
C SER A 53 -7.57 13.84 8.38
N SER A 54 -6.48 13.14 8.75
CA SER A 54 -6.48 12.15 9.83
C SER A 54 -6.78 12.73 11.21
N SER A 55 -6.69 14.06 11.37
CA SER A 55 -7.10 14.78 12.58
C SER A 55 -8.56 14.53 12.97
N LEU A 56 -9.41 14.06 12.06
CA LEU A 56 -10.82 13.69 12.30
C LEU A 56 -11.00 12.31 12.95
N MET A 57 -10.00 11.44 12.89
CA MET A 57 -10.09 10.07 13.39
C MET A 57 -10.19 10.02 14.92
N ARG A 58 -10.87 8.99 15.44
CA ARG A 58 -11.02 8.73 16.88
C ARG A 58 -10.27 7.45 17.23
N GLY A 59 -9.88 7.30 18.50
CA GLY A 59 -9.09 6.15 18.95
C GLY A 59 -9.84 4.82 18.92
N PHE A 60 -11.11 4.80 19.32
CA PHE A 60 -11.89 3.57 19.35
C PHE A 60 -12.49 3.22 18.00
N ASN A 61 -12.25 1.99 17.55
CA ASN A 61 -13.05 1.34 16.52
C ASN A 61 -14.29 0.72 17.19
N LEU A 62 -15.49 1.21 16.84
CA LEU A 62 -16.75 0.76 17.46
C LEU A 62 -17.15 -0.67 17.07
N GLY A 63 -16.80 -1.13 15.86
CA GLY A 63 -17.13 -2.48 15.40
C GLY A 63 -16.31 -3.56 16.11
N LEU A 64 -15.05 -3.25 16.45
CA LEU A 64 -14.15 -4.17 17.15
C LEU A 64 -14.09 -3.94 18.66
N GLY A 65 -14.53 -2.78 19.15
CA GLY A 65 -14.37 -2.38 20.55
C GLY A 65 -12.91 -2.15 20.97
N VAL A 66 -12.02 -1.86 20.01
CA VAL A 66 -10.56 -1.76 20.22
C VAL A 66 -10.08 -0.34 20.04
N ASN A 67 -9.17 0.09 20.92
CA ASN A 67 -8.33 1.27 20.75
C ASN A 67 -6.87 0.83 20.50
N PRO A 68 -6.30 1.02 19.29
CA PRO A 68 -4.98 0.51 18.96
C PRO A 68 -3.87 1.18 19.79
N TYR A 69 -4.08 2.40 20.28
CA TYR A 69 -3.13 3.11 21.15
C TYR A 69 -3.06 2.56 22.58
N GLU A 70 -4.02 1.71 22.98
CA GLU A 70 -3.97 0.97 24.25
C GLU A 70 -3.23 -0.36 24.12
N LEU A 71 -3.10 -0.88 22.89
CA LEU A 71 -2.48 -2.16 22.58
C LEU A 71 -1.02 -2.04 22.14
N CYS A 72 -0.67 -0.94 21.48
CA CYS A 72 0.63 -0.76 20.84
C CYS A 72 1.15 0.67 21.04
N ARG A 73 2.49 0.80 21.04
CA ARG A 73 3.17 2.10 20.98
C ARG A 73 3.21 2.55 19.53
N ILE A 74 2.32 3.47 19.17
CA ILE A 74 2.15 3.96 17.80
C ILE A 74 2.71 5.38 17.68
N ALA A 75 3.56 5.62 16.69
CA ALA A 75 4.14 6.93 16.44
C ALA A 75 4.20 7.26 14.94
N ASP A 76 4.13 8.55 14.60
CA ASP A 76 4.44 9.05 13.26
C ASP A 76 5.97 9.10 13.10
N LEU A 77 6.51 8.38 12.12
CA LEU A 77 7.95 8.32 11.83
C LEU A 77 8.39 9.37 10.80
N GLY A 78 7.49 10.27 10.42
CA GLY A 78 7.71 11.24 9.37
C GLY A 78 7.66 10.62 7.98
N ASP A 79 8.39 11.24 7.06
CA ASP A 79 8.46 10.80 5.67
C ASP A 79 9.80 10.14 5.35
N VAL A 80 9.79 9.21 4.40
CA VAL A 80 11.02 8.76 3.74
C VAL A 80 11.68 9.98 3.08
N ARG A 81 12.94 10.26 3.46
CA ARG A 81 13.71 11.35 2.87
C ARG A 81 14.27 10.93 1.52
N LEU A 82 13.71 11.50 0.46
CA LEU A 82 14.12 11.25 -0.92
C LEU A 82 15.08 12.37 -1.38
N SER A 83 16.38 12.07 -1.40
CA SER A 83 17.40 13.04 -1.80
C SER A 83 17.46 13.13 -3.34
N HIS A 84 17.18 12.02 -4.01
CA HIS A 84 17.27 11.89 -5.46
C HIS A 84 15.92 12.16 -6.13
N ARG A 85 15.47 13.43 -6.08
CA ARG A 85 14.10 13.82 -6.45
C ARG A 85 13.67 13.56 -7.90
N TYR A 86 14.61 13.31 -8.81
CA TYR A 86 14.36 13.11 -10.24
C TYR A 86 14.91 11.77 -10.76
N ASP A 87 15.36 10.90 -9.87
CA ASP A 87 15.97 9.62 -10.22
C ASP A 87 15.18 8.52 -9.50
N LEU A 88 14.34 7.84 -10.28
CA LEU A 88 13.39 6.86 -9.79
C LEU A 88 14.12 5.66 -9.16
N GLU A 89 15.15 5.16 -9.83
CA GLU A 89 15.99 4.05 -9.39
C GLU A 89 16.65 4.35 -8.05
N LYS A 90 17.18 5.57 -7.87
CA LYS A 90 17.75 6.00 -6.59
C LYS A 90 16.70 6.16 -5.50
N GLN A 91 15.49 6.61 -5.82
CA GLN A 91 14.42 6.62 -4.82
C GLN A 91 14.01 5.22 -4.38
N VAL A 92 14.00 4.24 -5.29
CA VAL A 92 13.77 2.83 -4.92
C VAL A 92 14.83 2.37 -3.90
N GLU A 93 16.11 2.69 -4.10
CA GLU A 93 17.18 2.40 -3.13
C GLU A 93 16.98 3.13 -1.79
N GLU A 94 16.59 4.41 -1.80
CA GLU A 94 16.35 5.22 -0.59
C GLU A 94 15.18 4.72 0.24
N ILE A 95 14.07 4.35 -0.41
CA ILE A 95 12.89 3.76 0.24
C ILE A 95 13.28 2.44 0.89
N GLU A 96 13.91 1.53 0.15
CA GLU A 96 14.35 0.24 0.70
C GLU A 96 15.28 0.43 1.91
N ALA A 97 16.25 1.34 1.82
CA ALA A 97 17.18 1.61 2.92
C ALA A 97 16.48 2.15 4.17
N PHE A 98 15.45 2.97 4.02
CA PHE A 98 14.62 3.43 5.14
C PHE A 98 13.88 2.27 5.81
N TYR A 99 13.15 1.47 5.01
CA TYR A 99 12.36 0.37 5.57
C TYR A 99 13.22 -0.75 6.16
N ARG A 100 14.46 -0.94 5.69
CA ARG A 100 15.42 -1.86 6.35
C ARG A 100 15.72 -1.43 7.78
N LYS A 101 15.84 -0.13 8.05
CA LYS A 101 16.04 0.40 9.41
C LYS A 101 14.81 0.19 10.28
N VAL A 102 13.62 0.44 9.73
CA VAL A 102 12.32 0.21 10.41
C VAL A 102 12.18 -1.28 10.78
N LYS A 103 12.46 -2.18 9.83
CA LYS A 103 12.44 -3.63 10.05
C LYS A 103 13.47 -4.08 11.09
N ALA A 104 14.69 -3.56 11.03
CA ALA A 104 15.75 -3.86 12.00
C ALA A 104 15.40 -3.42 13.43
N ALA A 105 14.62 -2.35 13.57
CA ALA A 105 14.07 -1.90 14.86
C ALA A 105 12.87 -2.73 15.34
N GLY A 106 12.41 -3.72 14.57
CA GLY A 106 11.25 -4.56 14.92
C GLY A 106 9.90 -3.85 14.77
N ILE A 107 9.86 -2.72 14.08
CA ILE A 107 8.65 -1.90 13.92
C ILE A 107 7.80 -2.43 12.76
N LEU A 108 6.48 -2.52 12.97
CA LEU A 108 5.51 -2.81 11.91
C LEU A 108 5.16 -1.50 11.17
N PRO A 109 5.43 -1.39 9.86
CA PRO A 109 5.12 -0.18 9.11
C PRO A 109 3.65 -0.12 8.68
N VAL A 110 3.03 1.05 8.85
CA VAL A 110 1.78 1.44 8.18
C VAL A 110 2.10 2.65 7.33
N SER A 111 2.03 2.45 6.01
CA SER A 111 2.56 3.40 5.04
C SER A 111 1.45 4.12 4.31
N ALA A 112 1.57 5.45 4.21
CA ALA A 112 0.79 6.28 3.31
C ALA A 112 1.69 6.69 2.14
N GLY A 113 1.32 6.26 0.96
CA GLY A 113 2.14 6.41 -0.23
C GLY A 113 1.96 7.73 -0.97
N GLY A 114 2.80 7.88 -1.99
CA GLY A 114 2.37 8.43 -3.26
C GLY A 114 1.95 7.27 -4.17
N ASP A 115 2.57 7.08 -5.32
CA ASP A 115 2.14 6.04 -6.26
C ASP A 115 2.50 4.61 -5.81
N HIS A 116 1.84 3.60 -6.39
CA HIS A 116 1.96 2.20 -5.95
C HIS A 116 3.35 1.57 -6.14
N SER A 117 4.25 2.20 -6.93
CA SER A 117 5.62 1.71 -7.15
C SER A 117 6.44 1.64 -5.85
N ILE A 118 6.08 2.43 -4.84
CA ILE A 118 6.76 2.43 -3.52
C ILE A 118 6.69 1.07 -2.83
N THR A 119 5.73 0.22 -3.17
CA THR A 119 5.50 -1.04 -2.46
C THR A 119 6.60 -2.06 -2.76
N TYR A 120 7.18 -2.05 -3.97
CA TYR A 120 8.29 -2.93 -4.32
C TYR A 120 9.54 -2.75 -3.42
N PRO A 121 10.10 -1.53 -3.24
CA PRO A 121 11.22 -1.34 -2.32
C PRO A 121 10.85 -1.61 -0.85
N ILE A 122 9.59 -1.43 -0.44
CA ILE A 122 9.12 -1.83 0.89
C ILE A 122 9.24 -3.36 1.04
N PHE A 123 8.75 -4.14 0.08
CA PHE A 123 8.84 -5.61 0.11
C PHE A 123 10.28 -6.09 0.15
N ARG A 124 11.17 -5.48 -0.64
CA ARG A 124 12.61 -5.79 -0.61
C ARG A 124 13.26 -5.53 0.76
N ALA A 125 12.69 -4.65 1.57
CA ALA A 125 13.20 -4.34 2.89
C ALA A 125 12.63 -5.26 3.99
N ILE A 126 11.36 -5.67 3.89
CA ILE A 126 10.66 -6.39 4.97
C ILE A 126 10.62 -7.91 4.78
N ALA A 127 10.85 -8.39 3.56
CA ALA A 127 10.81 -9.80 3.18
C ALA A 127 12.14 -10.26 2.58
N SER A 128 12.26 -11.57 2.30
CA SER A 128 13.46 -12.15 1.69
C SER A 128 13.12 -13.31 0.75
N PRO A 129 14.03 -13.73 -0.15
CA PRO A 129 13.82 -14.88 -1.02
C PRO A 129 13.52 -16.20 -0.30
N SER A 130 13.96 -16.35 0.96
CA SER A 130 13.69 -17.52 1.80
C SER A 130 12.43 -17.40 2.65
N ALA A 131 11.85 -16.21 2.74
CA ALA A 131 10.63 -15.92 3.50
C ALA A 131 9.81 -14.82 2.78
N PRO A 132 9.27 -15.10 1.57
CA PRO A 132 8.37 -14.18 0.89
C PRO A 132 7.09 -13.98 1.70
N VAL A 133 6.51 -12.78 1.61
CA VAL A 133 5.20 -12.50 2.23
C VAL A 133 4.06 -12.92 1.28
N GLY A 134 2.89 -13.18 1.85
CA GLY A 134 1.63 -13.19 1.09
C GLY A 134 1.04 -11.78 1.00
N MET A 135 -0.02 -11.60 0.22
CA MET A 135 -0.65 -10.29 0.06
C MET A 135 -2.17 -10.36 -0.16
N VAL A 136 -2.89 -9.44 0.48
CA VAL A 136 -4.22 -9.00 0.07
C VAL A 136 -4.08 -7.63 -0.58
N HIS A 137 -4.49 -7.52 -1.84
CA HIS A 137 -4.35 -6.32 -2.66
C HIS A 137 -5.74 -5.86 -3.12
N ILE A 138 -6.14 -4.65 -2.74
CA ILE A 138 -7.41 -4.04 -3.15
C ILE A 138 -7.08 -2.89 -4.08
N ASP A 139 -7.57 -2.97 -5.33
CA ASP A 139 -7.12 -2.12 -6.43
C ASP A 139 -8.05 -2.28 -7.65
N ALA A 140 -8.07 -1.30 -8.55
CA ALA A 140 -8.68 -1.48 -9.88
C ALA A 140 -7.76 -2.23 -10.86
N HIS A 141 -6.46 -2.27 -10.58
CA HIS A 141 -5.40 -2.76 -11.47
C HIS A 141 -4.59 -3.88 -10.81
N THR A 142 -4.00 -4.76 -11.63
CA THR A 142 -3.19 -5.85 -11.10
C THR A 142 -1.78 -5.44 -10.73
N ASP A 143 -1.28 -4.29 -11.22
CA ASP A 143 0.06 -3.78 -10.93
C ASP A 143 1.20 -4.81 -11.11
N THR A 144 1.03 -5.61 -12.17
CA THR A 144 1.90 -6.71 -12.59
C THR A 144 2.36 -6.61 -14.04
N TRP A 145 2.32 -5.41 -14.64
CA TRP A 145 2.86 -5.17 -15.97
C TRP A 145 4.38 -5.33 -16.01
N GLY A 146 4.89 -5.65 -17.20
CA GLY A 146 6.32 -5.60 -17.52
C GLY A 146 6.86 -4.17 -17.67
N GLU A 147 8.05 -4.09 -18.28
CA GLU A 147 8.69 -2.81 -18.58
C GLU A 147 7.83 -1.95 -19.52
N PHE A 148 7.71 -0.67 -19.20
CA PHE A 148 6.92 0.30 -19.95
C PHE A 148 7.75 1.55 -20.23
N PHE A 149 7.84 1.94 -21.51
CA PHE A 149 8.65 3.08 -21.97
C PHE A 149 10.09 3.13 -21.40
N GLY A 150 10.74 1.96 -21.27
CA GLY A 150 12.13 1.87 -20.81
C GLY A 150 12.31 1.90 -19.29
N SER A 151 11.21 1.88 -18.52
CA SER A 151 11.27 1.73 -17.06
C SER A 151 10.44 0.54 -16.59
N LYS A 152 11.01 -0.24 -15.68
CA LYS A 152 10.31 -1.32 -14.97
C LYS A 152 9.74 -0.90 -13.62
N PHE A 153 10.07 0.31 -13.14
CA PHE A 153 9.70 0.79 -11.81
C PHE A 153 8.44 1.66 -11.83
N THR A 154 7.54 1.40 -12.78
CA THR A 154 6.27 2.13 -12.86
C THR A 154 5.32 1.66 -11.75
N HIS A 155 4.31 2.48 -11.45
CA HIS A 155 3.26 2.13 -10.50
C HIS A 155 2.45 0.89 -10.92
N GLY A 156 2.46 0.53 -12.20
CA GLY A 156 1.79 -0.68 -12.72
C GLY A 156 2.62 -1.95 -12.69
N ALA A 157 3.85 -1.94 -12.15
CA ALA A 157 4.75 -3.10 -12.10
C ALA A 157 5.23 -3.60 -10.72
N PRO A 158 4.88 -3.00 -9.56
CA PRO A 158 5.54 -3.32 -8.29
C PRO A 158 5.41 -4.79 -7.89
N PHE A 159 4.28 -5.44 -8.17
CA PHE A 159 4.03 -6.82 -7.74
C PHE A 159 4.66 -7.84 -8.67
N ARG A 160 4.81 -7.53 -9.97
CA ARG A 160 5.64 -8.34 -10.87
C ARG A 160 7.09 -8.35 -10.39
N LEU A 161 7.65 -7.17 -10.13
CA LEU A 161 9.02 -7.04 -9.62
C LEU A 161 9.18 -7.78 -8.28
N ALA A 162 8.19 -7.72 -7.39
CA ALA A 162 8.25 -8.41 -6.11
C ALA A 162 8.25 -9.94 -6.24
N VAL A 163 7.47 -10.49 -7.17
CA VAL A 163 7.48 -11.94 -7.49
C VAL A 163 8.81 -12.34 -8.10
N GLU A 164 9.32 -11.58 -9.07
CA GLU A 164 10.60 -11.84 -9.72
C GLU A 164 11.77 -11.79 -8.71
N ALA A 165 11.72 -10.87 -7.74
CA ALA A 165 12.66 -10.77 -6.64
C ALA A 165 12.44 -11.81 -5.51
N ARG A 166 11.39 -12.65 -5.62
CA ARG A 166 10.99 -13.67 -4.65
C ARG A 166 10.71 -13.13 -3.24
N VAL A 167 10.27 -11.88 -3.15
CA VAL A 167 9.87 -11.25 -1.88
C VAL A 167 8.35 -11.27 -1.67
N LEU A 168 7.59 -11.56 -2.72
CA LEU A 168 6.16 -11.82 -2.71
C LEU A 168 5.89 -13.25 -3.21
N ASP A 169 5.10 -14.02 -2.47
CA ASP A 169 4.62 -15.33 -2.90
C ASP A 169 3.34 -15.17 -3.73
N PRO A 170 3.37 -15.41 -5.06
CA PRO A 170 2.19 -15.23 -5.90
C PRO A 170 1.06 -16.19 -5.54
N ARG A 171 1.35 -17.38 -4.99
CA ARG A 171 0.30 -18.36 -4.60
C ARG A 171 -0.42 -17.99 -3.31
N ARG A 172 0.17 -17.08 -2.52
CA ARG A 172 -0.42 -16.46 -1.33
C ARG A 172 -0.83 -15.02 -1.60
N THR A 173 -1.13 -14.69 -2.85
CA THR A 173 -1.54 -13.34 -3.27
C THR A 173 -2.94 -13.36 -3.85
N ILE A 174 -3.79 -12.47 -3.35
CA ILE A 174 -5.13 -12.19 -3.88
C ILE A 174 -5.26 -10.71 -4.25
N GLN A 175 -5.80 -10.43 -5.43
CA GLN A 175 -6.06 -9.10 -5.98
C GLN A 175 -7.57 -8.93 -6.15
N ILE A 176 -8.13 -7.84 -5.63
CA ILE A 176 -9.59 -7.68 -5.46
C ILE A 176 -10.02 -6.34 -6.02
N GLY A 177 -11.00 -6.36 -6.91
CA GLY A 177 -11.60 -5.16 -7.50
C GLY A 177 -11.14 -4.84 -8.92
N ILE A 178 -10.42 -5.78 -9.55
CA ILE A 178 -9.79 -5.60 -10.87
C ILE A 178 -10.86 -5.30 -11.93
N ARG A 179 -10.68 -4.22 -12.67
CA ARG A 179 -11.64 -3.75 -13.69
C ARG A 179 -10.97 -2.80 -14.70
N GLY A 180 -11.79 -2.15 -15.52
CA GLY A 180 -11.35 -1.13 -16.46
C GLY A 180 -10.91 -1.70 -17.81
N GLY A 181 -10.76 -0.79 -18.79
CA GLY A 181 -10.32 -1.14 -20.13
C GLY A 181 -8.82 -1.43 -20.17
N GLN A 182 -8.42 -2.52 -20.82
CA GLN A 182 -7.02 -2.90 -20.97
C GLN A 182 -6.62 -2.86 -22.45
N ASN A 183 -5.48 -2.23 -22.75
CA ASN A 183 -4.87 -2.32 -24.08
C ASN A 183 -4.19 -3.66 -24.31
N PHE A 184 -3.67 -4.27 -23.23
CA PHE A 184 -2.95 -5.53 -23.24
C PHE A 184 -3.28 -6.33 -21.98
N MET A 185 -3.23 -7.66 -22.08
CA MET A 185 -3.55 -8.55 -20.97
C MET A 185 -2.35 -8.93 -20.10
N ASP A 186 -1.15 -8.41 -20.37
CA ASP A 186 0.13 -8.83 -19.78
C ASP A 186 0.08 -8.94 -18.24
N GLY A 187 -0.41 -7.92 -17.53
CA GLY A 187 -0.52 -7.97 -16.06
C GLY A 187 -1.45 -9.08 -15.55
N ILE A 188 -2.63 -9.18 -16.13
CA ILE A 188 -3.62 -10.21 -15.76
C ILE A 188 -3.08 -11.61 -16.06
N GLU A 189 -2.45 -11.79 -17.21
CA GLU A 189 -1.82 -13.05 -17.62
C GLU A 189 -0.64 -13.41 -16.72
N PHE A 190 0.21 -12.43 -16.35
CA PHE A 190 1.29 -12.63 -15.38
C PHE A 190 0.73 -13.09 -14.03
N SER A 191 -0.25 -12.38 -13.48
CA SER A 191 -0.88 -12.71 -12.19
C SER A 191 -1.43 -14.14 -12.20
N ARG A 192 -2.23 -14.48 -13.22
CA ARG A 192 -2.84 -15.82 -13.34
C ARG A 192 -1.81 -16.92 -13.55
N SER A 193 -0.83 -16.72 -14.44
CA SER A 193 0.18 -17.73 -14.77
C SER A 193 1.14 -18.03 -13.61
N HIS A 194 1.35 -17.07 -12.70
CA HIS A 194 2.16 -17.26 -11.49
C HIS A 194 1.35 -17.77 -10.29
N GLY A 195 0.03 -17.90 -10.42
CA GLY A 195 -0.85 -18.48 -9.42
C GLY A 195 -1.49 -17.48 -8.45
N MET A 196 -1.49 -16.19 -8.77
CA MET A 196 -2.25 -15.19 -8.01
C MET A 196 -3.74 -15.39 -8.22
N ARG A 197 -4.51 -15.13 -7.16
CA ARG A 197 -5.97 -15.10 -7.23
C ARG A 197 -6.44 -13.72 -7.65
N VAL A 198 -6.94 -13.59 -8.88
CA VAL A 198 -7.50 -12.33 -9.40
C VAL A 198 -9.02 -12.36 -9.27
N VAL A 199 -9.59 -11.50 -8.43
CA VAL A 199 -11.03 -11.28 -8.26
C VAL A 199 -11.41 -10.01 -9.03
N PHE A 200 -12.09 -10.20 -10.15
CA PHE A 200 -12.62 -9.09 -10.95
C PHE A 200 -13.79 -8.43 -10.22
N ILE A 201 -14.10 -7.18 -10.56
CA ILE A 201 -15.17 -6.43 -9.89
C ILE A 201 -16.55 -7.09 -10.05
N GLU A 202 -16.81 -7.74 -11.20
CA GLU A 202 -18.05 -8.48 -11.45
C GLU A 202 -18.15 -9.69 -10.51
N GLU A 203 -17.05 -10.43 -10.35
CA GLU A 203 -16.98 -11.55 -9.42
C GLU A 203 -17.12 -11.09 -7.97
N PHE A 204 -16.50 -9.96 -7.59
CA PHE A 204 -16.68 -9.36 -6.27
C PHE A 204 -18.15 -9.04 -5.99
N ALA A 205 -18.86 -8.46 -6.97
CA ALA A 205 -20.27 -8.12 -6.85
C ALA A 205 -21.17 -9.38 -6.74
N GLU A 206 -20.83 -10.45 -7.46
CA GLU A 206 -21.57 -11.72 -7.40
C GLU A 206 -21.34 -12.49 -6.08
N LEU A 207 -20.09 -12.54 -5.61
CA LEU A 207 -19.72 -13.27 -4.40
C LEU A 207 -20.15 -12.55 -3.12
N GLY A 208 -20.05 -11.21 -3.12
CA GLY A 208 -20.25 -10.40 -1.93
C GLY A 208 -19.04 -10.40 -0.98
N VAL A 209 -19.06 -9.45 -0.05
CA VAL A 209 -17.92 -9.13 0.84
C VAL A 209 -17.51 -10.33 1.69
N GLU A 210 -18.46 -11.04 2.30
CA GLU A 210 -18.15 -12.15 3.21
C GLU A 210 -17.40 -13.28 2.48
N ARG A 211 -17.86 -13.65 1.28
CA ARG A 211 -17.26 -14.74 0.50
C ARG A 211 -15.90 -14.35 -0.06
N VAL A 212 -15.71 -13.08 -0.43
CA VAL A 212 -14.39 -12.57 -0.84
C VAL A 212 -13.42 -12.55 0.33
N ILE A 213 -13.86 -12.20 1.55
CA ILE A 213 -13.03 -12.30 2.76
C ILE A 213 -12.64 -13.75 3.04
N GLU A 214 -13.58 -14.70 2.96
CA GLU A 214 -13.28 -16.12 3.10
C GLU A 214 -12.23 -16.60 2.08
N GLU A 215 -12.39 -16.21 0.82
CA GLU A 215 -11.44 -16.54 -0.24
C GLU A 215 -10.07 -15.90 0.00
N ALA A 216 -10.03 -14.63 0.43
CA ALA A 216 -8.79 -13.95 0.77
C ALA A 216 -8.04 -14.68 1.88
N ARG A 217 -8.75 -15.06 2.96
CA ARG A 217 -8.17 -15.84 4.08
C ARG A 217 -7.68 -17.22 3.62
N ARG A 218 -8.42 -17.90 2.74
CA ARG A 218 -8.01 -19.18 2.16
C ARG A 218 -6.71 -19.05 1.36
N VAL A 219 -6.59 -18.01 0.54
CA VAL A 219 -5.42 -17.76 -0.31
C VAL A 219 -4.20 -17.39 0.53
N VAL A 220 -4.34 -16.44 1.45
CA VAL A 220 -3.19 -15.96 2.23
C VAL A 220 -2.82 -16.89 3.38
N GLY A 221 -3.69 -17.78 3.85
CA GLY A 221 -3.42 -18.72 4.95
C GLY A 221 -2.89 -18.03 6.23
N ASP A 222 -2.08 -18.75 7.00
CA ASP A 222 -1.60 -18.30 8.32
C ASP A 222 -0.18 -17.68 8.32
N GLY A 223 0.51 -17.68 7.17
CA GLY A 223 1.85 -17.09 7.06
C GLY A 223 1.85 -15.55 6.99
N PRO A 224 3.02 -14.90 7.06
CA PRO A 224 3.13 -13.44 7.06
C PRO A 224 2.50 -12.79 5.81
N THR A 225 1.55 -11.89 6.03
CA THR A 225 0.73 -11.31 4.96
C THR A 225 0.76 -9.79 5.03
N TYR A 226 0.95 -9.16 3.87
CA TYR A 226 0.86 -7.72 3.68
C TYR A 226 -0.53 -7.34 3.16
N ILE A 227 -1.00 -6.14 3.50
CA ILE A 227 -2.22 -5.57 2.91
C ILE A 227 -1.82 -4.32 2.14
N SER A 228 -2.04 -4.33 0.83
CA SER A 228 -1.89 -3.15 -0.03
C SER A 228 -3.28 -2.67 -0.46
N PHE A 229 -3.56 -1.39 -0.24
CA PHE A 229 -4.84 -0.77 -0.57
C PHE A 229 -4.58 0.42 -1.47
N ASP A 230 -4.90 0.29 -2.76
CA ASP A 230 -5.00 1.42 -3.68
C ASP A 230 -6.41 2.02 -3.58
N VAL A 231 -6.46 3.34 -3.46
CA VAL A 231 -7.71 4.08 -3.36
C VAL A 231 -8.52 4.02 -4.65
N ASP A 232 -7.88 3.76 -5.81
CA ASP A 232 -8.60 3.58 -7.07
C ASP A 232 -9.37 2.25 -7.17
N GLY A 233 -9.15 1.32 -6.22
CA GLY A 233 -10.04 0.17 -6.02
C GLY A 233 -11.48 0.59 -5.66
N LEU A 234 -11.64 1.75 -5.03
CA LEU A 234 -12.94 2.36 -4.76
C LEU A 234 -13.50 3.05 -6.01
N ASP A 235 -14.83 3.20 -6.06
CA ASP A 235 -15.45 4.00 -7.11
C ASP A 235 -14.99 5.48 -7.03
N PRO A 236 -14.77 6.18 -8.16
CA PRO A 236 -14.37 7.59 -8.17
C PRO A 236 -15.34 8.54 -7.45
N VAL A 237 -16.60 8.13 -7.20
CA VAL A 237 -17.50 8.91 -6.33
C VAL A 237 -17.00 9.02 -4.89
N TYR A 238 -16.22 8.03 -4.41
CA TYR A 238 -15.64 8.00 -3.06
C TYR A 238 -14.16 8.41 -3.07
N ALA A 239 -13.41 8.05 -4.11
CA ALA A 239 -11.99 8.34 -4.24
C ALA A 239 -11.65 9.12 -5.53
N PRO A 240 -12.18 10.35 -5.70
CA PRO A 240 -11.92 11.14 -6.92
C PRO A 240 -10.46 11.59 -7.05
N GLY A 241 -9.72 11.67 -5.94
CA GLY A 241 -8.33 12.12 -5.86
C GLY A 241 -7.31 11.02 -6.15
N THR A 242 -7.43 10.32 -7.28
CA THR A 242 -6.49 9.29 -7.72
C THR A 242 -6.03 9.50 -9.18
N GLY A 243 -4.86 8.93 -9.54
CA GLY A 243 -4.24 9.13 -10.86
C GLY A 243 -4.90 8.34 -11.99
N THR A 244 -5.42 7.16 -11.69
CA THR A 244 -6.00 6.18 -12.63
C THR A 244 -7.40 5.73 -12.21
N PRO A 245 -8.38 6.64 -12.11
CA PRO A 245 -9.73 6.28 -11.69
C PRO A 245 -10.43 5.38 -12.73
N GLU A 246 -10.98 4.27 -12.26
CA GLU A 246 -11.85 3.37 -13.03
C GLU A 246 -13.25 3.36 -12.44
N VAL A 247 -14.29 3.60 -13.25
CA VAL A 247 -15.68 3.66 -12.78
C VAL A 247 -16.22 2.28 -12.38
N GLY A 248 -17.29 2.24 -11.58
CA GLY A 248 -17.96 1.00 -11.15
C GLY A 248 -17.17 0.25 -10.07
N GLY A 249 -16.55 0.98 -9.14
CA GLY A 249 -15.66 0.43 -8.11
C GLY A 249 -16.36 0.02 -6.80
N ILE A 250 -15.54 -0.38 -5.84
CA ILE A 250 -15.99 -0.79 -4.49
C ILE A 250 -16.51 0.43 -3.71
N THR A 251 -17.50 0.22 -2.83
CA THR A 251 -18.06 1.23 -1.90
C THR A 251 -17.32 1.29 -0.58
#